data_AF-A0A6V8QZX4-F1
#
_entry.id   AF-A0A6V8QZX4-F1
#
_cell.length_a   1.000
_cell.length_b   1.000
_cell.length_c   1.000
_cell.angle_alpha   90.00
_cell.angle_beta   90.00
_cell.angle_gamma   90.00
#
_symmetry.space_group_name_H-M   'P 1'
#
loop_
_entity.id
_entity.type
_entity.pdbx_description
1 polymer ?
#
loop_
_entity_poly.entity_id
_entity_poly.type
_entity_poly.pdbx_seq_one_letter_code
_entity_poly.pdbx_strand_id
1 'polypeptide(L)'
;MHFINILLSLASAASVASALGSSCQDSGVCAGINANLSSAIGQLKGMDQHQRFSDGQLITCVDTDSEGSSSLCLSYRGTGRSWTVFQTAWFAQTLIEQGCQACGSVSMGSDHGELASNVITNTAGGLDTSEARRGMDMVQLVARAGNR
;
A
#
# COMPACT_ATOMS: atom_id res chain seq x y z
N MET A 1 34.54 18.71 48.44
CA MET A 1 35.09 18.29 47.13
C MET A 1 34.09 17.34 46.49
N HIS A 2 33.86 17.53 45.19
CA HIS A 2 33.24 16.59 44.24
C HIS A 2 31.71 16.50 44.25
N PHE A 3 31.02 16.45 43.12
CA PHE A 3 31.27 16.90 41.75
C PHE A 3 29.87 16.97 41.13
N ILE A 4 29.63 18.02 40.36
CA ILE A 4 28.46 18.23 39.51
C ILE A 4 28.27 17.00 38.60
N ASN A 5 27.05 16.45 38.51
CA ASN A 5 26.65 15.66 37.35
C ASN A 5 25.23 16.06 36.94
N ILE A 6 25.21 17.02 36.04
CA ILE A 6 24.09 17.45 35.23
C ILE A 6 23.79 16.30 34.25
N LEU A 7 22.66 15.62 34.44
CA LEU A 7 22.10 14.75 33.40
C LEU A 7 20.79 15.38 32.93
N LEU A 8 20.92 16.39 32.07
CA LEU A 8 19.83 16.86 31.21
C LEU A 8 19.56 15.76 30.18
N SER A 9 18.64 14.85 30.48
CA SER A 9 18.03 13.99 29.48
C SER A 9 17.03 14.82 28.66
N LEU A 10 17.53 15.58 27.67
CA LEU A 10 16.70 16.04 26.56
C LEU A 10 16.40 14.82 25.68
N ALA A 11 15.38 14.05 26.07
CA ALA A 11 14.69 13.20 25.13
C ALA A 11 13.86 14.13 24.23
N SER A 12 14.47 14.62 23.16
CA SER A 12 13.75 15.22 22.04
C SER A 12 12.85 14.15 21.45
N ALA A 13 11.60 14.09 21.92
CA ALA A 13 10.52 13.48 21.18
C ALA A 13 10.48 14.21 19.83
N ALA A 14 10.91 13.52 18.78
CA ALA A 14 10.82 14.01 17.42
C ALA A 14 9.34 14.04 17.02
N SER A 15 8.63 15.08 17.44
CA SER A 15 7.32 15.42 16.93
C SER A 15 7.48 16.59 15.97
N VAL A 16 7.88 16.28 14.74
CA VAL A 16 7.63 17.15 13.59
C VAL A 16 6.49 16.53 12.79
N ALA A 17 5.29 17.04 13.06
CA ALA A 17 4.15 16.88 12.18
C ALA A 17 4.50 17.52 10.83
N SER A 18 4.36 16.76 9.75
CA SER A 18 4.25 17.30 8.40
C SER A 18 2.92 16.86 7.80
N ALA A 19 2.19 17.87 7.36
CA ALA A 19 0.87 17.80 6.77
C ALA A 19 0.90 17.13 5.39
N LEU A 20 0.31 15.95 5.34
CA LEU A 20 -0.30 15.20 4.24
C LEU A 20 -0.55 13.86 4.93
N GLY A 21 -1.81 13.48 5.19
CA GLY A 21 -2.20 12.36 6.05
C GLY A 21 -1.61 11.03 5.58
N SER A 22 -0.32 10.86 5.81
CA SER A 22 0.49 9.75 5.38
C SER A 22 1.14 9.20 6.62
N SER A 23 0.95 7.92 6.83
CA SER A 23 1.44 7.22 8.00
C SER A 23 1.97 5.91 7.49
N CYS A 24 3.28 5.72 7.59
CA CYS A 24 3.89 4.40 7.45
C CYS A 24 3.46 3.62 8.68
N GLN A 25 2.30 2.97 8.60
CA GLN A 25 1.75 2.26 9.73
C GLN A 25 2.64 1.05 10.01
N ASP A 26 3.44 1.16 11.07
CA ASP A 26 4.28 0.09 11.62
C ASP A 26 3.40 -0.93 12.34
N SER A 27 2.41 -1.47 11.63
CA SER A 27 1.76 -2.69 12.08
C SER A 27 2.87 -3.74 12.09
N GLY A 28 3.11 -4.42 13.22
CA GLY A 28 4.14 -5.47 13.29
C GLY A 28 4.01 -6.58 12.23
N VAL A 29 2.86 -6.66 11.54
CA VAL A 29 2.59 -7.48 10.34
C VAL A 29 3.36 -6.99 9.10
N CYS A 30 3.65 -5.70 9.00
CA CYS A 30 4.41 -5.08 7.93
C CYS A 30 5.91 -5.05 8.21
N ALA A 31 6.31 -5.27 9.46
CA ALA A 31 7.70 -5.47 9.84
C ALA A 31 8.11 -6.91 9.48
N GLY A 32 9.08 -7.06 8.56
CA GLY A 32 9.66 -8.36 8.21
C GLY A 32 8.97 -9.16 7.09
N ILE A 33 8.00 -8.57 6.39
CA ILE A 33 7.45 -9.19 5.17
C ILE A 33 8.40 -9.05 3.97
N ASN A 34 8.41 -10.04 3.08
CA ASN A 34 9.21 -10.02 1.86
C ASN A 34 8.50 -9.32 0.68
N ALA A 35 7.53 -8.43 0.96
CA ALA A 35 6.89 -7.59 -0.05
C ALA A 35 7.22 -6.12 0.19
N ASN A 36 7.39 -5.36 -0.89
CA ASN A 36 7.73 -3.95 -0.85
C ASN A 36 6.86 -3.17 -1.85
N LEU A 37 6.59 -1.90 -1.52
CA LEU A 37 5.87 -0.96 -2.39
C LEU A 37 6.48 -0.85 -3.79
N SER A 38 7.80 -1.00 -3.93
CA SER A 38 8.50 -1.00 -5.21
C SER A 38 8.01 -2.09 -6.16
N SER A 39 7.68 -3.27 -5.62
CA SER A 39 7.12 -4.39 -6.40
C SER A 39 5.69 -4.09 -6.85
N ALA A 40 4.89 -3.45 -5.98
CA ALA A 40 3.54 -3.02 -6.32
C ALA A 40 3.55 -1.95 -7.42
N ILE A 41 4.46 -0.98 -7.35
CA ILE A 41 4.69 0.02 -8.42
C ILE A 41 5.14 -0.67 -9.71
N GLY A 42 5.98 -1.71 -9.62
CA GLY A 42 6.35 -2.56 -10.75
C GLY A 42 5.13 -3.15 -11.47
N GLN A 43 4.19 -3.73 -10.72
CA GLN A 43 2.91 -4.25 -11.25
C GLN A 43 2.08 -3.14 -11.92
N LEU A 44 1.95 -1.97 -11.27
CA LEU A 44 1.20 -0.83 -11.82
C LEU A 44 1.79 -0.34 -13.15
N LYS A 45 3.12 -0.33 -13.31
CA LYS A 45 3.79 0.04 -14.56
C LYS A 45 3.50 -0.93 -15.70
N GLY A 46 3.12 -2.18 -15.40
CA GLY A 46 2.72 -3.18 -16.39
C GLY A 46 1.24 -3.13 -16.78
N MET A 47 0.41 -2.33 -16.09
CA MET A 47 -1.02 -2.18 -16.38
C MET A 47 -1.28 -1.09 -17.43
N ASP A 48 -2.50 -1.07 -17.99
CA ASP A 48 -2.95 0.04 -18.83
C ASP A 48 -2.98 1.34 -18.01
N GLN A 49 -2.27 2.37 -18.46
CA GLN A 49 -2.07 3.59 -17.66
C GLN A 49 -3.34 4.47 -17.56
N HIS A 50 -4.35 4.24 -18.39
CA HIS A 50 -5.62 4.97 -18.42
C HIS A 50 -6.73 4.26 -17.64
N GLN A 51 -6.57 2.97 -17.35
CA GLN A 51 -7.46 2.22 -16.46
C GLN A 51 -7.60 2.97 -15.14
N ARG A 52 -8.81 2.93 -14.58
CA ARG A 52 -9.17 3.66 -13.37
C ARG A 52 -9.54 2.72 -12.25
N PHE A 53 -9.15 3.08 -11.04
CA PHE A 53 -9.55 2.40 -9.82
C PHE A 53 -10.39 3.32 -8.96
N SER A 54 -11.42 2.77 -8.34
CA SER A 54 -12.36 3.49 -7.48
C SER A 54 -12.21 3.04 -6.03
N ASP A 55 -12.91 3.74 -5.15
CA ASP A 55 -13.02 3.41 -3.73
C ASP A 55 -13.36 1.92 -3.50
N GLY A 56 -12.71 1.31 -2.51
CA GLY A 56 -12.95 -0.08 -2.10
C GLY A 56 -12.32 -1.15 -3.01
N GLN A 57 -11.71 -0.77 -4.13
CA GLN A 57 -11.04 -1.74 -5.02
C GLN A 57 -9.62 -2.07 -4.55
N LEU A 58 -9.29 -3.36 -4.56
CA LEU A 58 -7.90 -3.82 -4.51
C LEU A 58 -7.28 -3.62 -5.89
N ILE A 59 -6.21 -2.82 -5.93
CA ILE A 59 -5.59 -2.32 -7.15
C ILE A 59 -4.54 -3.32 -7.64
N THR A 60 -3.61 -3.66 -6.77
CA THR A 60 -2.57 -4.66 -7.00
C THR A 60 -2.19 -5.27 -5.66
N CYS A 61 -1.87 -6.55 -5.68
CA CYS A 61 -1.46 -7.32 -4.51
C CYS A 61 -0.16 -8.04 -4.83
N VAL A 62 0.86 -7.83 -4.01
CA VAL A 62 2.14 -8.51 -4.09
C VAL A 62 2.19 -9.53 -2.97
N ASP A 63 2.45 -10.78 -3.30
CA ASP A 63 2.54 -11.81 -2.27
C ASP A 63 3.69 -11.56 -1.31
N THR A 64 3.44 -11.77 -0.01
CA THR A 64 4.45 -11.60 1.05
C THR A 64 5.24 -12.87 1.32
N ASP A 65 4.74 -14.01 0.84
CA ASP A 65 5.33 -15.33 1.01
C ASP A 65 5.28 -16.13 -0.30
N SER A 66 5.95 -17.28 -0.36
CA SER A 66 5.89 -18.14 -1.55
C SER A 66 4.62 -19.00 -1.60
N GLU A 67 3.88 -19.07 -0.49
CA GLU A 67 2.71 -19.94 -0.34
C GLU A 67 1.39 -19.21 -0.65
N GLY A 68 1.41 -17.90 -0.94
CA GLY A 68 0.21 -17.17 -1.29
C GLY A 68 -0.69 -16.82 -0.10
N SER A 69 -0.18 -17.00 1.12
CA SER A 69 -0.96 -16.96 2.36
C SER A 69 -1.24 -15.53 2.82
N SER A 70 -0.42 -14.57 2.39
CA SER A 70 -0.58 -13.16 2.69
C SER A 70 -0.11 -12.31 1.51
N SER A 71 -0.78 -11.19 1.27
CA SER A 71 -0.40 -10.30 0.17
C SER A 71 -0.46 -8.84 0.62
N LEU A 72 0.55 -8.06 0.25
CA LEU A 72 0.58 -6.62 0.39
C LEU A 72 -0.24 -6.00 -0.76
N CYS A 73 -1.37 -5.39 -0.43
CA CYS A 73 -2.30 -4.84 -1.40
C CYS A 73 -2.41 -3.32 -1.32
N LEU A 74 -2.46 -2.67 -2.48
CA LEU A 74 -2.85 -1.27 -2.63
C LEU A 74 -4.36 -1.15 -2.79
N SER A 75 -4.97 -0.19 -2.10
CA SER A 75 -6.41 0.05 -2.13
C SER A 75 -6.76 1.51 -1.90
N TYR A 76 -7.84 1.98 -2.51
CA TYR A 76 -8.40 3.31 -2.27
C TYR A 76 -9.46 3.27 -1.17
N ARG A 77 -9.43 4.27 -0.28
CA ARG A 77 -10.40 4.43 0.81
C ARG A 77 -10.89 5.88 0.92
N GLY A 78 -12.20 6.05 1.04
CA GLY A 78 -12.86 7.33 1.20
C GLY A 78 -12.65 8.31 0.04
N THR A 79 -12.39 7.83 -1.18
CA THR A 79 -12.02 8.74 -2.29
C THR A 79 -13.20 9.44 -2.94
N GLY A 80 -14.38 8.81 -2.95
CA GLY A 80 -15.58 9.30 -3.66
C GLY A 80 -15.39 9.48 -5.18
N ARG A 81 -14.23 9.09 -5.72
CA ARG A 81 -13.81 9.28 -7.11
C ARG A 81 -12.85 8.17 -7.53
N SER A 82 -12.58 8.11 -8.84
CA SER A 82 -11.63 7.18 -9.40
C SER A 82 -10.34 7.86 -9.84
N TRP A 83 -9.24 7.11 -9.81
CA TRP A 83 -7.90 7.56 -10.19
C TRP A 83 -7.31 6.66 -11.26
N THR A 84 -6.53 7.22 -12.18
CA THR A 84 -5.86 6.41 -13.19
C THR A 84 -4.73 5.58 -12.57
N VAL A 85 -4.32 4.51 -13.24
CA VAL A 85 -3.13 3.73 -12.84
C VAL A 85 -1.90 4.61 -12.75
N PHE A 86 -1.71 5.53 -13.72
CA PHE A 86 -0.60 6.50 -13.68
C PHE A 86 -0.58 7.32 -12.37
N GLN A 87 -1.73 7.87 -11.98
CA GLN A 87 -1.86 8.64 -10.73
C GLN A 87 -1.63 7.74 -9.50
N THR A 88 -2.17 6.51 -9.55
CA THR A 88 -1.99 5.52 -8.49
C THR A 88 -0.52 5.16 -8.27
N ALA A 89 0.24 4.98 -9.36
CA ALA A 89 1.68 4.72 -9.29
C ALA A 89 2.44 5.92 -8.70
N TRP A 90 2.02 7.14 -9.03
CA TRP A 90 2.60 8.35 -8.46
C TRP A 90 2.33 8.46 -6.95
N PHE A 91 1.09 8.20 -6.49
CA PHE A 91 0.77 8.18 -5.06
C PHE A 91 1.52 7.07 -4.31
N ALA A 92 1.65 5.88 -4.90
CA ALA A 92 2.43 4.80 -4.31
C ALA A 92 3.94 5.15 -4.23
N GLN A 93 4.45 5.89 -5.21
CA GLN A 93 5.82 6.41 -5.16
C GLN A 93 6.01 7.42 -4.01
N THR A 94 5.01 8.27 -3.75
CA THR A 94 5.01 9.19 -2.61
C THR A 94 5.15 8.44 -1.29
N LEU A 95 4.54 7.27 -1.12
CA LEU A 95 4.72 6.44 0.10
C LEU A 95 6.19 6.07 0.34
N ILE A 96 6.92 5.69 -0.73
CA ILE A 96 8.34 5.36 -0.64
C ILE A 96 9.16 6.62 -0.33
N GLU A 97 8.84 7.75 -0.96
CA GLU A 97 9.51 9.04 -0.71
C GLU A 97 9.31 9.53 0.74
N GLN A 98 8.19 9.17 1.38
CA GLN A 98 7.91 9.42 2.79
C GLN A 98 8.55 8.38 3.73
N GLY A 99 9.26 7.37 3.20
CA GLY A 99 10.00 6.37 3.98
C GLY A 99 9.24 5.06 4.23
N CYS A 100 8.05 4.87 3.66
CA CYS A 100 7.31 3.62 3.82
C CYS A 100 7.91 2.52 2.93
N GLN A 101 8.34 1.40 3.52
CA GLN A 101 8.89 0.28 2.75
C GLN A 101 7.80 -0.66 2.19
N ALA A 102 6.76 -0.94 2.97
CA ALA A 102 5.71 -1.88 2.58
C ALA A 102 4.31 -1.32 2.87
N CYS A 103 4.02 -1.00 4.12
CA CYS A 103 2.70 -0.51 4.52
C CYS A 103 2.70 1.00 4.77
N GLY A 104 1.53 1.58 4.55
CA GLY A 104 1.25 2.96 4.88
C GLY A 104 0.10 3.49 4.06
N SER A 105 -0.30 4.72 4.34
CA SER A 105 -1.27 5.41 3.50
C SER A 105 -0.79 6.79 3.11
N VAL A 106 -1.39 7.35 2.06
CA VAL A 106 -1.19 8.72 1.61
C VAL A 106 -2.54 9.33 1.32
N SER A 107 -2.87 10.39 2.06
CA SER A 107 -4.06 11.20 1.79
C SER A 107 -3.87 12.04 0.54
N MET A 108 -4.86 12.01 -0.34
CA MET A 108 -4.93 12.86 -1.53
C MET A 108 -5.58 14.23 -1.23
N GLY A 109 -5.82 14.53 0.05
CA GLY A 109 -6.52 15.72 0.55
C GLY A 109 -7.79 15.37 1.33
N SER A 110 -8.29 16.31 2.13
CA SER A 110 -9.38 16.08 3.11
C SER A 110 -10.69 15.54 2.52
N ASP A 111 -10.93 15.72 1.21
CA ASP A 111 -12.14 15.28 0.49
C ASP A 111 -11.83 14.29 -0.67
N HIS A 112 -10.58 13.84 -0.75
CA HIS A 112 -10.08 13.05 -1.88
C HIS A 112 -9.73 11.62 -1.51
N GLY A 113 -9.91 11.26 -0.23
CA GLY A 113 -9.58 9.96 0.34
C GLY A 113 -8.09 9.69 0.46
N GLU A 114 -7.74 8.43 0.66
CA GLU A 114 -6.37 7.96 0.79
C GLU A 114 -6.10 6.72 -0.08
N LEU A 115 -4.86 6.59 -0.52
CA LEU A 115 -4.32 5.34 -1.05
C LEU A 115 -3.61 4.64 0.10
N ALA A 116 -4.03 3.42 0.42
CA ALA A 116 -3.46 2.62 1.48
C ALA A 116 -2.79 1.35 0.92
N SER A 117 -1.62 1.03 1.47
CA SER A 117 -0.90 -0.23 1.31
C SER A 117 -0.99 -1.01 2.60
N ASN A 118 -1.63 -2.18 2.58
CA ASN A 118 -1.83 -3.02 3.75
C ASN A 118 -1.66 -4.51 3.42
N VAL A 119 -1.23 -5.30 4.41
CA VAL A 119 -1.16 -6.76 4.28
C VAL A 119 -2.55 -7.35 4.51
N ILE A 120 -2.98 -8.18 3.57
CA ILE A 120 -4.21 -8.97 3.65
C ILE A 120 -3.79 -10.42 3.81
N THR A 121 -4.10 -11.01 4.96
CA THR A 121 -3.90 -12.44 5.22
C THR A 121 -5.02 -13.23 4.56
N ASN A 122 -4.68 -14.11 3.63
CA ASN A 122 -5.60 -15.07 3.04
C ASN A 122 -5.71 -16.25 4.01
N THR A 123 -6.37 -16.03 5.14
CA THR A 123 -6.75 -17.16 6.01
C THR A 123 -7.76 -18.00 5.24
N ALA A 124 -7.41 -19.27 5.00
CA ALA A 124 -8.34 -20.30 4.53
C ALA A 124 -9.49 -20.44 5.54
N GLY A 125 -10.46 -19.53 5.50
CA GLY A 125 -11.54 -19.48 6.49
C GLY A 125 -12.21 -18.13 6.73
N GLY A 126 -11.76 -16.98 6.19
CA GLY A 126 -12.50 -15.75 6.51
C GLY A 126 -11.99 -14.42 6.00
N LEU A 127 -11.88 -14.21 4.69
CA LEU A 127 -12.29 -12.97 4.05
C LEU A 127 -12.40 -13.21 2.55
N ASP A 128 -13.58 -12.97 1.98
CA ASP A 128 -13.90 -13.24 0.58
C ASP A 128 -13.00 -12.40 -0.36
N THR A 129 -11.85 -12.96 -0.72
CA THR A 129 -10.98 -12.51 -1.83
C THR A 129 -11.14 -13.42 -3.05
N SER A 130 -12.00 -14.43 -2.95
CA SER A 130 -12.40 -15.35 -4.03
C SER A 130 -13.03 -14.62 -5.22
N GLU A 131 -13.77 -13.54 -4.97
CA GLU A 131 -14.36 -12.74 -6.05
C GLU A 131 -13.33 -11.89 -6.80
N ALA A 132 -12.32 -11.33 -6.11
CA ALA A 132 -11.25 -10.56 -6.75
C ALA A 132 -10.30 -11.46 -7.59
N ARG A 133 -9.97 -12.66 -7.09
CA ARG A 133 -9.12 -13.63 -7.83
C ARG A 133 -9.83 -14.23 -9.05
N ARG A 134 -11.14 -14.49 -8.98
CA ARG A 134 -11.90 -14.96 -10.17
C ARG A 134 -11.98 -13.90 -11.27
N GLY A 135 -12.07 -12.63 -10.92
CA GLY A 135 -12.09 -11.54 -11.89
C GLY A 135 -10.78 -11.40 -12.67
N MET A 136 -9.64 -11.47 -11.98
CA MET A 136 -8.32 -11.32 -12.62
C MET A 136 -7.90 -12.54 -13.45
N ASP A 137 -8.26 -13.76 -13.03
CA ASP A 137 -8.01 -14.99 -13.81
C ASP A 137 -8.76 -14.97 -15.15
N MET A 138 -10.02 -14.52 -15.14
CA MET A 138 -10.81 -14.28 -16.37
C MET A 138 -10.16 -13.22 -17.28
N VAL A 139 -9.67 -12.11 -16.73
CA VAL A 139 -8.98 -11.07 -17.53
C VAL A 139 -7.72 -11.62 -18.18
N GLN A 140 -6.95 -12.45 -17.47
CA GLN A 140 -5.72 -13.03 -17.99
C GLN A 140 -5.99 -14.12 -19.04
N LEU A 141 -7.10 -14.86 -18.92
CA LEU A 141 -7.59 -15.79 -19.93
C LEU A 141 -8.10 -15.08 -21.19
N VAL A 142 -8.86 -13.99 -21.04
CA VAL A 142 -9.36 -13.18 -22.18
C VAL A 142 -8.20 -12.49 -22.91
N ALA A 143 -7.20 -11.97 -22.19
CA ALA A 143 -6.01 -11.37 -22.80
C ALA A 143 -5.18 -12.39 -23.61
N ARG A 144 -5.20 -13.68 -23.24
CA ARG A 144 -4.57 -14.76 -24.01
C ARG A 144 -5.42 -15.23 -25.20
N ALA A 145 -6.74 -15.08 -25.15
CA ALA A 145 -7.63 -15.46 -26.22
C ALA A 145 -7.69 -14.44 -27.38
N GLY A 146 -7.40 -13.15 -27.11
CA GLY A 146 -7.44 -12.08 -28.11
C GLY A 146 -6.20 -11.92 -28.99
N ASN A 147 -5.15 -12.72 -28.80
CA ASN A 147 -3.88 -12.64 -29.54
C ASN A 147 -3.63 -13.85 -30.45
N ARG A 148 -4.69 -14.38 -31.07
CA ARG A 148 -4.63 -15.41 -32.13
C ARG A 148 -5.41 -14.96 -33.35
#